data_AF-A0A8C9P639-F1
#
_entry.id   AF-A0A8C9P639-F1
#
_cell.length_a   1.000
_cell.length_b   1.000
_cell.length_c   1.000
_cell.angle_alpha   90.00
_cell.angle_beta   90.00
_cell.angle_gamma   90.00
#
_symmetry.space_group_name_H-M   'P 1'
#
loop_
_entity.id
_entity.type
_entity.pdbx_description
1 polymer ?
#
loop_
_entity_poly.entity_id
_entity_poly.type
_entity_poly.pdbx_seq_one_letter_code
_entity_poly.pdbx_strand_id
1 'polypeptide(L)'
;MKAFLILGLLLLSVTVQGKVYERCELARTLKRFGMDGYRGISLANWVCLAKWESSYNTRATNYNPGDQSTDYGIFQINSHYWCNDGKTPRAVNACGISCNGKTR
;
A
#
# COMPACT_ATOMS: atom_id res chain seq x y z
N MET A 1 30.01 -23.88 -10.54
CA MET A 1 28.56 -24.18 -10.43
C MET A 1 27.90 -23.54 -9.21
N LYS A 2 28.39 -23.76 -7.98
CA LYS A 2 27.83 -23.15 -6.76
C LYS A 2 27.85 -21.61 -6.74
N ALA A 3 28.91 -20.99 -7.26
CA ALA A 3 29.01 -19.53 -7.35
C ALA A 3 27.94 -18.88 -8.25
N PHE A 4 27.59 -19.54 -9.37
CA PHE A 4 26.53 -19.08 -10.27
C PHE A 4 25.13 -19.23 -9.66
N LEU A 5 24.92 -20.26 -8.83
CA LEU A 5 23.67 -20.45 -8.07
C LEU A 5 23.49 -19.39 -6.99
N ILE A 6 24.55 -19.04 -6.25
CA ILE A 6 24.51 -17.99 -5.23
C ILE A 6 24.33 -16.60 -5.87
N LEU A 7 25.02 -16.33 -6.98
CA LEU A 7 24.86 -15.08 -7.73
C LEU A 7 23.44 -14.97 -8.33
N GLY A 8 22.87 -16.07 -8.80
CA GLY A 8 21.47 -16.13 -9.26
C GLY A 8 20.45 -15.87 -8.15
N LEU A 9 20.70 -16.39 -6.93
CA LEU A 9 19.82 -16.15 -5.77
C LEU A 9 19.83 -14.69 -5.31
N LEU A 10 20.99 -14.03 -5.35
CA LEU A 10 21.16 -12.62 -4.98
C LEU A 10 20.48 -11.65 -5.97
N LEU A 11 20.41 -12.03 -7.25
CA LEU A 11 19.74 -11.23 -8.29
C LEU A 11 18.20 -11.35 -8.25
N LEU A 12 17.66 -12.36 -7.56
CA LEU A 12 16.21 -12.60 -7.44
C LEU A 12 15.55 -11.83 -6.29
N SER A 13 16.32 -11.23 -5.38
CA SER A 13 15.79 -10.50 -4.24
C SER A 13 15.53 -9.02 -4.55
N VAL A 14 14.68 -8.72 -5.54
CA VAL A 14 14.01 -7.42 -5.59
C VAL A 14 12.90 -7.43 -4.54
N THR A 15 13.27 -7.12 -3.30
CA THR A 15 12.28 -6.97 -2.24
C THR A 15 11.59 -5.62 -2.40
N VAL A 16 10.25 -5.62 -2.55
CA VAL A 16 9.46 -4.40 -2.36
C VAL A 16 9.54 -4.07 -0.87
N GLN A 17 10.48 -3.20 -0.53
CA GLN A 17 10.78 -2.86 0.85
C GLN A 17 9.76 -1.81 1.30
N GLY A 18 8.78 -2.24 2.09
CA GLY A 18 7.84 -1.30 2.66
C GLY A 18 8.51 -0.37 3.69
N LYS A 19 7.91 0.80 3.87
CA LYS A 19 8.49 1.96 4.55
C LYS A 19 7.54 2.51 5.61
N VAL A 20 8.08 2.98 6.73
CA VAL A 20 7.37 3.87 7.64
C VAL A 20 7.83 5.29 7.33
N TYR A 21 6.91 6.16 6.94
CA TYR A 21 7.23 7.54 6.63
C TYR A 21 7.28 8.40 7.90
N GLU A 22 8.19 9.36 7.93
CA GLU A 22 8.08 10.49 8.85
C GLU A 22 6.96 11.44 8.40
N ARG A 23 6.28 12.10 9.34
CA ARG A 23 5.12 12.96 9.04
C ARG A 23 5.40 14.01 7.95
N CYS A 24 6.48 14.76 8.09
CA CYS A 24 6.86 15.81 7.13
C CYS A 24 7.40 15.24 5.81
N GLU A 25 7.94 14.01 5.82
CA GLU A 25 8.33 13.31 4.61
C GLU A 25 7.10 12.89 3.80
N LEU A 26 6.10 12.32 4.45
CA LEU A 26 4.83 11.98 3.82
C LEU A 26 4.15 13.22 3.26
N ALA A 27 4.05 14.31 4.04
CA ALA A 27 3.44 15.55 3.58
C ALA A 27 4.10 16.10 2.31
N ARG A 28 5.44 16.15 2.25
CA ARG A 28 6.18 16.56 1.04
C ARG A 28 5.91 15.63 -0.14
N THR A 29 5.87 14.32 0.12
CA THR A 29 5.60 13.30 -0.90
C THR A 29 4.20 13.46 -1.50
N LEU A 30 3.17 13.56 -0.65
CA LEU A 30 1.78 13.76 -1.07
C LEU A 30 1.58 15.07 -1.81
N LYS A 31 2.20 16.16 -1.34
CA LYS A 31 2.18 17.45 -2.04
C LYS A 31 2.79 17.35 -3.44
N ARG A 32 3.94 16.69 -3.57
CA ARG A 32 4.61 16.46 -4.87
C ARG A 32 3.74 15.66 -5.84
N PHE A 33 2.91 14.74 -5.34
CA PHE A 33 1.96 13.96 -6.15
C PHE A 33 0.60 14.65 -6.35
N GLY A 34 0.46 15.93 -6.00
CA GLY A 34 -0.75 16.71 -6.29
C GLY A 34 -1.94 16.40 -5.37
N MET A 35 -1.69 15.82 -4.19
CA MET A 35 -2.77 15.50 -3.24
C MET A 35 -3.29 16.73 -2.47
N ASP A 36 -2.53 17.83 -2.43
CA ASP A 36 -2.95 19.07 -1.78
C ASP A 36 -4.05 19.75 -2.60
N GLY A 37 -5.29 19.69 -2.12
CA GLY A 37 -6.48 20.21 -2.81
C GLY A 37 -7.11 19.21 -3.80
N TYR A 38 -6.61 17.96 -3.89
CA TYR A 38 -7.21 16.95 -4.75
C TYR A 38 -8.68 16.71 -4.33
N ARG A 39 -9.61 16.93 -5.27
CA ARG A 39 -11.06 16.86 -5.02
C ARG A 39 -11.53 17.76 -3.85
N GLY A 40 -10.84 18.87 -3.61
CA GLY A 40 -11.14 19.80 -2.51
C GLY A 40 -10.62 19.36 -1.14
N ILE A 41 -9.83 18.28 -1.06
CA ILE A 41 -9.31 17.74 0.21
C ILE A 41 -7.92 18.32 0.48
N SER A 42 -7.77 19.02 1.61
CA SER A 42 -6.49 19.61 2.03
C SER A 42 -5.40 18.56 2.28
N LEU A 43 -4.13 18.93 2.11
CA LEU A 43 -3.00 18.08 2.46
C LEU A 43 -3.02 17.58 3.91
N ALA A 44 -3.48 18.43 4.84
CA ALA A 44 -3.57 18.08 6.26
C ALA A 44 -4.53 16.91 6.51
N ASN A 45 -5.64 16.83 5.77
CA ASN A 45 -6.57 15.71 5.85
C ASN A 45 -5.92 14.39 5.41
N TRP A 46 -5.16 14.40 4.31
CA TRP A 46 -4.44 13.20 3.85
C TRP A 46 -3.38 12.73 4.85
N VAL A 47 -2.64 13.66 5.46
CA VAL A 47 -1.66 13.32 6.49
C VAL A 47 -2.33 12.78 7.76
N CYS A 48 -3.47 13.38 8.16
CA CYS A 48 -4.26 12.90 9.30
C CYS A 48 -4.80 11.49 9.06
N LEU A 49 -5.38 11.24 7.88
CA LEU A 49 -5.86 9.91 7.45
C LEU A 49 -4.73 8.87 7.59
N ALA A 50 -3.59 9.11 6.95
CA ALA A 50 -2.46 8.18 7.01
C ALA A 50 -1.91 7.94 8.44
N LYS A 51 -2.00 8.94 9.33
CA LYS A 51 -1.58 8.78 10.73
C LYS A 51 -2.46 7.79 11.48
N TRP A 52 -3.77 7.86 11.29
CA TRP A 52 -4.73 7.07 12.05
C TRP A 52 -4.99 5.72 11.44
N GLU A 53 -4.93 5.60 10.11
CA GLU A 53 -5.12 4.33 9.42
C GLU A 53 -3.93 3.38 9.59
N SER A 54 -2.70 3.88 9.48
CA SER A 54 -1.52 3.00 9.39
C SER A 54 -0.33 3.44 10.24
N SER A 55 -0.44 4.57 10.95
CA SER A 55 0.74 5.24 11.53
C SER A 55 1.87 5.42 10.52
N TYR A 56 1.51 5.84 9.30
CA TYR A 56 2.41 6.09 8.17
C TYR A 56 3.16 4.85 7.63
N ASN A 57 2.75 3.65 8.01
CA ASN A 57 3.39 2.39 7.59
C ASN A 57 2.79 1.87 6.28
N THR A 58 3.60 1.80 5.21
CA THR A 58 3.14 1.27 3.92
C THR A 58 2.92 -0.25 3.91
N ARG A 59 3.29 -0.98 4.97
CA ARG A 59 3.03 -2.42 5.14
C ARG A 59 1.90 -2.73 6.11
N ALA A 60 1.22 -1.72 6.63
CA ALA A 60 0.08 -1.95 7.52
C ALA A 60 -0.97 -2.81 6.81
N THR A 61 -1.44 -3.85 7.49
CA THR A 61 -2.54 -4.69 7.03
C THR A 61 -3.48 -4.97 8.19
N ASN A 62 -4.78 -4.90 7.93
CA ASN A 62 -5.80 -5.22 8.92
C ASN A 62 -6.83 -6.20 8.30
N TYR A 63 -7.02 -7.36 8.93
CA TYR A 63 -7.98 -8.36 8.44
C TYR A 63 -9.36 -8.12 9.06
N ASN A 64 -10.40 -8.17 8.22
CA ASN A 64 -11.78 -7.94 8.62
C ASN A 64 -12.57 -9.27 8.60
N PRO A 65 -12.82 -9.90 9.77
CA PRO A 65 -13.45 -11.22 9.80
C PRO A 65 -14.90 -11.25 9.29
N GLY A 66 -15.61 -10.12 9.37
CA GLY A 66 -17.02 -10.04 9.03
C GLY A 66 -17.33 -10.28 7.56
N ASP A 67 -16.46 -9.83 6.66
CA ASP A 67 -16.60 -9.98 5.21
C ASP A 67 -15.39 -10.64 4.55
N GLN A 68 -14.42 -11.08 5.35
CA GLN A 68 -13.17 -11.73 4.94
C GLN A 68 -12.28 -10.85 4.06
N SER A 69 -12.47 -9.52 4.10
CA SER A 69 -11.60 -8.57 3.42
C SER A 69 -10.34 -8.27 4.23
N THR A 70 -9.39 -7.56 3.61
CA THR A 70 -8.20 -7.04 4.29
C THR A 70 -7.95 -5.61 3.79
N ASP A 71 -7.57 -4.73 4.71
CA ASP A 71 -7.15 -3.36 4.40
C ASP A 71 -5.63 -3.32 4.20
N TYR A 72 -5.16 -2.60 3.19
CA TYR A 72 -3.75 -2.62 2.80
C TYR A 72 -3.11 -1.23 2.74
N GLY A 73 -1.89 -1.16 3.28
CA GLY A 73 -0.95 -0.07 3.08
C GLY A 73 -1.29 1.20 3.84
N ILE A 74 -0.68 2.30 3.41
CA ILE A 74 -0.65 3.56 4.18
C ILE A 74 -2.03 4.20 4.37
N PHE A 75 -2.97 3.92 3.46
CA PHE A 75 -4.34 4.42 3.49
C PHE A 75 -5.37 3.32 3.82
N GLN A 76 -4.93 2.13 4.21
CA GLN A 76 -5.82 1.00 4.54
C GLN A 76 -6.88 0.75 3.45
N ILE A 77 -6.42 0.61 2.20
CA ILE A 77 -7.28 0.36 1.04
C ILE A 77 -7.84 -1.06 1.12
N ASN A 78 -9.16 -1.18 1.17
CA ASN A 78 -9.86 -2.46 1.35
C ASN A 78 -9.92 -3.33 0.07
N SER A 79 -9.66 -4.63 0.22
CA SER A 79 -9.68 -5.61 -0.88
C SER A 79 -11.07 -6.03 -1.37
N HIS A 80 -12.15 -5.72 -0.67
CA HIS A 80 -13.50 -6.02 -1.14
C HIS A 80 -13.88 -5.14 -2.33
N TYR A 81 -13.36 -3.92 -2.39
CA TYR A 81 -13.81 -2.90 -3.36
C TYR A 81 -12.70 -2.42 -4.29
N TRP A 82 -11.50 -2.22 -3.78
CA TRP A 82 -10.53 -1.35 -4.45
C TRP A 82 -9.39 -2.11 -5.12
N CYS A 83 -8.89 -3.18 -4.52
CA CYS A 83 -7.74 -3.94 -5.01
C CYS A 83 -7.98 -5.45 -4.94
N ASN A 84 -7.26 -6.23 -5.75
CA ASN A 84 -7.35 -7.68 -5.73
C ASN A 84 -6.23 -8.31 -4.89
N ASP A 85 -6.61 -9.09 -3.87
CA ASP A 85 -5.68 -9.91 -3.06
C ASP A 85 -5.80 -11.42 -3.32
N GLY A 86 -6.69 -11.84 -4.21
CA GLY A 86 -6.88 -13.22 -4.63
C GLY A 86 -7.63 -14.11 -3.62
N LYS A 87 -8.05 -13.58 -2.48
CA LYS A 87 -8.68 -14.36 -1.40
C LYS A 87 -9.99 -13.74 -0.86
N THR A 88 -10.25 -12.47 -1.11
CA THR A 88 -11.48 -11.81 -0.65
C THR A 88 -12.70 -12.28 -1.47
N PRO A 89 -13.72 -12.90 -0.85
CA PRO A 89 -14.88 -13.43 -1.57
C PRO A 89 -15.73 -12.33 -2.21
N ARG A 90 -16.19 -12.54 -3.45
CA ARG A 90 -17.08 -11.62 -4.20
C ARG A 90 -16.55 -10.17 -4.33
N ALA A 91 -15.24 -9.99 -4.22
CA ALA A 91 -14.61 -8.68 -4.34
C ALA A 91 -14.71 -8.11 -5.77
N VAL A 92 -14.69 -6.79 -5.84
CA VAL A 92 -14.44 -6.04 -7.07
C VAL A 92 -13.07 -5.36 -6.98
N ASN A 93 -12.52 -4.94 -8.12
CA ASN A 93 -11.20 -4.32 -8.21
C ASN A 93 -11.30 -2.98 -8.93
N ALA A 94 -11.91 -1.99 -8.28
CA ALA A 94 -12.18 -0.68 -8.90
C ALA A 94 -10.90 0.06 -9.31
N CYS A 95 -9.79 -0.15 -8.60
CA CYS A 95 -8.50 0.45 -8.98
C CYS A 95 -7.73 -0.36 -10.03
N GLY A 96 -8.14 -1.60 -10.33
CA GLY A 96 -7.47 -2.45 -11.32
C GLY A 96 -6.06 -2.90 -10.92
N ILE A 97 -5.75 -2.99 -9.62
CA ILE A 97 -4.41 -3.28 -9.09
C ILE A 97 -4.38 -4.52 -8.19
N SER A 98 -3.19 -5.08 -7.94
CA SER A 98 -2.96 -6.03 -6.85
C SER A 98 -2.76 -5.29 -5.52
N CYS A 99 -3.37 -5.80 -4.44
CA CYS A 99 -3.17 -5.23 -3.10
C CYS A 99 -1.71 -5.31 -2.61
N ASN A 100 -0.92 -6.25 -3.15
CA ASN A 100 0.48 -6.47 -2.73
C ASN A 100 1.49 -5.60 -3.49
N GLY A 101 1.05 -4.59 -4.24
CA GLY A 101 1.94 -3.67 -4.97
C GLY A 101 2.72 -4.31 -6.12
N LYS A 102 2.43 -5.57 -6.48
CA LYS A 102 2.91 -6.19 -7.71
C LYS A 102 2.02 -5.67 -8.84
N THR A 103 2.41 -4.55 -9.45
CA THR A 103 1.88 -4.16 -10.76
C THR A 103 2.25 -5.25 -11.77
N ARG A 104 1.32 -5.55 -12.68
CA ARG A 104 1.54 -6.43 -13.82
C ARG A 104 2.65 -5.86 -14.72
#